data_AF-A0A382XJ47-F1
#
_entry.id   AF-A0A382XJ47-F1
#
_cell.length_a   1.000
_cell.length_b   1.000
_cell.length_c   1.000
_cell.angle_alpha   90.00
_cell.angle_beta   90.00
_cell.angle_gamma   90.00
#
_symmetry.space_group_name_H-M   'P 1'
#
loop_
_entity.id
_entity.type
_entity.pdbx_description
1 polymer ?
#
loop_
_entity_poly.entity_id
_entity_poly.type
_entity_poly.pdbx_seq_one_letter_code
_entity_poly.pdbx_strand_id
1 'polypeptide(L)'
;MAVNRIYIFSRTVTLFFVFLFVSCANFKAYFNTFYNAEQYFKKAEMSRLENRGDVLPKLAQDNYNKVIEKSQMVIDEYPEFKYRKEAILMIIQSQFYLAEYQNAVATLSKMNAEYGNV
;
A
#
# COMPACT_ATOMS: atom_id res chain seq x y z
N MET A 1 16.91 47.77 17.87
CA MET A 1 17.28 46.96 16.69
C MET A 1 16.04 46.71 15.84
N ALA A 2 15.91 47.39 14.70
CA ALA A 2 14.81 47.15 13.77
C ALA A 2 15.10 45.87 12.99
N VAL A 3 14.38 44.79 13.29
CA VAL A 3 14.52 43.55 12.52
C VAL A 3 14.00 43.83 11.11
N ASN A 4 14.85 43.62 10.11
CA ASN A 4 14.54 43.95 8.73
C ASN A 4 13.34 43.10 8.25
N ARG A 5 12.18 43.74 8.01
CA ARG A 5 10.95 43.04 7.59
C ARG A 5 11.15 42.23 6.30
N ILE A 6 12.04 42.67 5.42
CA ILE A 6 12.41 41.96 4.19
C ILE A 6 13.10 40.63 4.52
N TYR A 7 13.97 40.62 5.52
CA TYR A 7 14.65 39.40 5.98
C TYR A 7 13.67 38.41 6.64
N ILE A 8 12.74 38.90 7.47
CA ILE A 8 11.71 38.06 8.08
C ILE A 8 10.81 37.44 6.99
N PHE A 9 10.36 38.25 6.03
CA PHE A 9 9.53 37.79 4.92
C PHE A 9 10.25 36.73 4.08
N SER A 10 11.50 37.00 3.67
CA SER A 10 12.33 36.06 2.91
C SER A 10 12.51 34.74 3.67
N ARG A 11 12.85 34.79 4.96
CA ARG A 11 13.02 33.60 5.81
C ARG A 11 11.73 32.79 5.93
N THR A 12 10.59 33.45 6.16
CA THR A 12 9.29 32.77 6.28
C THR A 12 8.89 32.12 4.95
N VAL A 13 9.13 32.78 3.82
CA VAL A 13 8.89 32.21 2.48
C VAL A 13 9.78 31.00 2.22
N THR A 14 11.08 31.07 2.57
CA THR A 14 11.98 29.92 2.45
C THR A 14 11.51 28.73 3.31
N LEU A 15 11.10 28.96 4.55
CA LEU A 15 10.59 27.91 5.44
C LEU A 15 9.30 27.28 4.90
N PHE A 16 8.41 28.08 4.32
CA PHE A 16 7.18 27.58 3.69
C PHE A 16 7.49 26.67 2.49
N PHE A 17 8.41 27.06 1.60
CA PHE A 17 8.80 26.23 0.46
C PHE A 17 9.49 24.93 0.89
N VAL A 18 10.35 24.97 1.91
CA VAL A 18 10.97 23.74 2.47
C VAL A 18 9.89 22.78 2.99
N PHE A 19 8.89 23.29 3.71
CA PHE A 19 7.77 22.49 4.21
C PHE A 19 6.92 21.88 3.08
N LEU A 20 6.68 22.63 2.01
CA LEU A 20 5.96 22.18 0.81
C LEU A 20 6.71 21.07 0.06
N PHE A 21 8.04 21.20 -0.09
CA PHE A 21 8.87 20.19 -0.74
C PHE A 21 8.90 18.87 0.03
N VAL A 22 8.96 18.92 1.37
CA VAL A 22 8.91 17.71 2.22
C VAL A 22 7.56 17.00 2.14
N SER A 23 6.46 17.76 2.06
CA SER A 23 5.10 17.20 2.03
C SER A 23 4.79 16.46 0.72
N CYS A 24 5.21 17.00 -0.44
CA CYS A 24 4.92 16.40 -1.75
C CYS A 24 5.77 15.16 -2.08
N ALA A 25 6.97 15.02 -1.51
CA ALA A 25 7.85 13.87 -1.77
C ALA A 25 7.25 12.56 -1.25
N ASN A 26 6.62 12.60 -0.07
CA ASN A 26 5.94 11.45 0.54
C ASN A 26 4.71 11.01 -0.28
N PHE A 27 4.07 11.94 -1.00
CA PHE A 27 2.85 11.66 -1.74
C PHE A 27 3.07 10.73 -2.95
N LYS A 28 4.26 10.79 -3.55
CA LYS A 28 4.62 9.93 -4.69
C LYS A 28 4.96 8.50 -4.28
N ALA A 29 5.56 8.32 -3.10
CA ALA A 29 6.00 7.02 -2.63
C ALA A 29 4.81 6.09 -2.37
N TYR A 30 3.78 6.56 -1.67
CA TYR A 30 2.65 5.70 -1.29
C TYR A 30 1.83 5.21 -2.49
N PHE A 31 1.58 6.08 -3.48
CA PHE A 31 0.81 5.70 -4.66
C PHE A 31 1.57 4.63 -5.44
N ASN A 32 2.89 4.81 -5.59
CA ASN A 32 3.75 3.84 -6.22
C ASN A 32 3.68 2.48 -5.51
N THR A 33 3.67 2.44 -4.17
CA THR A 33 3.57 1.19 -3.41
C THR A 33 2.26 0.43 -3.68
N PHE A 34 1.11 1.11 -3.60
CA PHE A 34 -0.18 0.47 -3.87
C PHE A 34 -0.31 0.00 -5.31
N TYR A 35 0.03 0.84 -6.29
CA TYR A 35 -0.05 0.45 -7.70
C TYR A 35 0.91 -0.70 -8.03
N ASN A 36 2.08 -0.76 -7.39
CA ASN A 36 2.97 -1.91 -7.51
C ASN A 36 2.31 -3.18 -6.96
N ALA A 37 1.66 -3.12 -5.79
CA ALA A 37 0.91 -4.26 -5.25
C ALA A 37 -0.17 -4.74 -6.24
N GLU A 38 -0.95 -3.82 -6.80
CA GLU A 38 -1.98 -4.14 -7.80
C GLU A 38 -1.39 -4.80 -9.05
N GLN A 39 -0.24 -4.32 -9.54
CA GLN A 39 0.45 -4.91 -10.69
C GLN A 39 0.98 -6.32 -10.39
N TYR A 40 1.51 -6.57 -9.19
CA TYR A 40 1.88 -7.92 -8.78
C TYR A 40 0.67 -8.83 -8.66
N PHE A 41 -0.45 -8.34 -8.14
CA PHE A 41 -1.69 -9.11 -8.03
C PHE A 41 -2.18 -9.54 -9.42
N LYS A 42 -2.22 -8.60 -10.38
CA LYS A 42 -2.56 -8.89 -11.79
C LYS A 42 -1.65 -9.97 -12.39
N LYS A 43 -0.34 -9.90 -12.16
CA LYS A 43 0.62 -10.90 -12.64
C LYS A 43 0.44 -12.26 -11.97
N ALA A 44 0.13 -12.29 -10.68
CA ALA A 44 -0.13 -13.52 -9.94
C ALA A 44 -1.40 -14.21 -10.47
N GLU A 45 -2.49 -13.45 -10.61
CA GLU A 45 -3.77 -13.94 -11.14
C GLU A 45 -3.63 -14.44 -12.57
N MET A 46 -2.92 -13.71 -13.44
CA MET A 46 -2.64 -14.14 -14.81
C MET A 46 -1.90 -15.47 -14.82
N SER A 47 -0.80 -15.58 -14.07
CA SER A 47 -0.02 -16.82 -13.97
C SER A 47 -0.85 -17.98 -13.42
N ARG A 48 -1.68 -17.75 -12.39
CA ARG A 48 -2.59 -18.75 -11.80
C ARG A 48 -3.67 -19.20 -12.79
N LEU A 49 -4.27 -18.27 -13.54
CA LEU A 49 -5.39 -18.55 -14.44
C LEU A 49 -4.97 -19.18 -15.77
N GLU A 50 -3.76 -18.88 -16.25
CA GLU A 50 -3.17 -19.50 -17.46
C GLU A 50 -2.70 -20.93 -17.19
N ASN A 51 -2.30 -21.24 -15.95
CA ASN A 51 -1.77 -22.54 -15.55
C ASN A 51 -2.69 -23.21 -14.52
N ARG A 52 -3.90 -23.57 -14.95
CA ARG A 52 -4.93 -24.22 -14.10
C ARG A 52 -4.61 -25.67 -13.73
N GLY A 53 -3.40 -25.93 -13.25
CA GLY A 53 -3.01 -27.21 -12.65
C GLY A 53 -3.34 -27.24 -11.15
N ASP A 54 -3.17 -28.41 -10.54
CA ASP A 54 -3.39 -28.62 -9.10
C ASP A 54 -2.37 -27.87 -8.22
N VAL A 55 -1.23 -27.48 -8.81
CA VAL A 55 -0.15 -26.78 -8.11
C VAL A 55 -0.08 -25.34 -8.57
N LEU A 56 -0.13 -24.41 -7.62
CA LEU A 56 0.03 -22.98 -7.91
C LEU A 56 1.43 -22.70 -8.51
N PRO A 57 1.55 -22.06 -9.69
CA PRO A 57 2.84 -21.79 -10.31
C PRO A 57 3.75 -20.93 -9.41
N LYS A 58 5.06 -21.18 -9.47
CA LYS A 58 6.05 -20.42 -8.68
C LYS A 58 5.98 -18.91 -8.95
N LEU A 59 5.77 -18.51 -10.20
CA LEU A 59 5.59 -17.10 -10.57
C LEU A 59 4.35 -16.47 -9.88
N ALA A 60 3.25 -17.22 -9.77
CA ALA A 60 2.07 -16.76 -9.04
C ALA A 60 2.39 -16.62 -7.54
N GLN A 61 3.04 -17.62 -6.94
CA GLN A 61 3.45 -17.59 -5.54
C GLN A 61 4.33 -16.37 -5.22
N ASP A 62 5.37 -16.14 -6.03
CA ASP A 62 6.31 -15.04 -5.81
C ASP A 62 5.64 -13.67 -5.97
N ASN A 63 4.69 -13.55 -6.89
CA ASN A 63 3.95 -12.30 -7.06
C ASN A 63 2.93 -12.09 -5.93
N TYR A 64 2.22 -13.12 -5.45
CA TYR A 64 1.35 -13.00 -4.27
C TYR A 64 2.13 -12.58 -3.02
N ASN A 65 3.33 -13.11 -2.80
CA ASN A 65 4.18 -12.67 -1.70
C ASN A 65 4.53 -11.17 -1.79
N LYS A 66 4.80 -10.66 -3.01
CA LYS A 66 5.02 -9.22 -3.23
C LYS A 66 3.76 -8.39 -3.03
N VAL A 67 2.58 -8.92 -3.33
CA VAL A 67 1.30 -8.28 -3.01
C VAL A 67 1.18 -8.12 -1.50
N ILE A 68 1.42 -9.18 -0.73
CA ILE A 68 1.35 -9.15 0.72
C ILE A 68 2.32 -8.12 1.29
N GLU A 69 3.59 -8.17 0.88
CA GLU A 69 4.64 -7.23 1.32
C GLU A 69 4.23 -5.77 1.07
N LYS A 70 3.81 -5.44 -0.15
CA LYS A 70 3.51 -4.05 -0.53
C LYS A 70 2.19 -3.54 0.00
N SER A 71 1.16 -4.38 0.02
CA SER A 71 -0.12 -4.00 0.63
C SER A 71 0.03 -3.82 2.15
N GLN A 72 0.89 -4.59 2.82
CA GLN A 72 1.16 -4.42 4.24
C GLN A 72 1.85 -3.07 4.50
N MET A 73 2.83 -2.67 3.67
CA MET A 73 3.40 -1.31 3.74
C MET A 73 2.33 -0.22 3.57
N VAL A 74 1.37 -0.40 2.65
CA VAL A 74 0.27 0.56 2.47
C VAL A 74 -0.55 0.71 3.76
N ILE A 75 -0.86 -0.40 4.43
CA ILE A 75 -1.66 -0.44 5.66
C ILE A 75 -0.92 0.20 6.83
N ASP A 76 0.37 -0.13 6.99
CA ASP A 76 1.16 0.27 8.16
C ASP A 76 1.62 1.73 8.06
N GLU A 77 2.02 2.19 6.88
CA GLU A 77 2.54 3.53 6.68
C GLU A 77 1.45 4.56 6.36
N TYR A 78 0.31 4.14 5.81
CA TYR A 78 -0.73 5.05 5.31
C TYR A 78 -2.15 4.61 5.75
N PRO A 79 -2.46 4.66 7.06
CA PRO A 79 -3.74 4.19 7.61
C PRO A 79 -4.97 4.90 7.06
N GLU A 80 -4.84 6.16 6.63
CA GLU A 80 -5.93 6.97 6.07
C GLU A 80 -6.01 6.87 4.52
N PHE A 81 -5.24 5.98 3.89
CA PHE A 81 -5.20 5.90 2.44
C PHE A 81 -6.53 5.37 1.87
N LYS A 82 -7.06 6.05 0.85
CA LYS A 82 -8.37 5.71 0.26
C LYS A 82 -8.50 4.28 -0.27
N TYR A 83 -7.39 3.63 -0.66
CA TYR A 83 -7.40 2.24 -1.16
C TYR A 83 -6.92 1.23 -0.12
N ARG A 84 -6.93 1.59 1.17
CA ARG A 84 -6.49 0.70 2.23
C ARG A 84 -7.36 -0.56 2.33
N LYS A 85 -8.68 -0.42 2.17
CA LYS A 85 -9.60 -1.56 2.13
C LYS A 85 -9.25 -2.53 1.00
N GLU A 86 -8.94 -2.01 -0.18
CA GLU A 86 -8.51 -2.78 -1.35
C GLU A 86 -7.15 -3.44 -1.13
N ALA A 87 -6.21 -2.76 -0.45
CA ALA A 87 -4.92 -3.34 -0.07
C ALA A 87 -5.12 -4.57 0.84
N ILE A 88 -6.01 -4.48 1.83
CA ILE A 88 -6.36 -5.59 2.72
C ILE A 88 -7.01 -6.75 1.94
N LEU A 89 -7.94 -6.46 1.03
CA LEU A 89 -8.57 -7.48 0.19
C LEU A 89 -7.54 -8.24 -0.65
N MET A 90 -6.58 -7.53 -1.24
CA MET A 90 -5.49 -8.16 -2.00
C MET A 90 -4.61 -9.08 -1.14
N ILE A 91 -4.37 -8.72 0.14
CA ILE A 91 -3.66 -9.60 1.09
C ILE A 91 -4.48 -10.88 1.33
N ILE A 92 -5.76 -10.76 1.65
CA ILE A 92 -6.64 -11.91 1.93
C ILE A 92 -6.68 -12.88 0.75
N GLN A 93 -6.86 -12.36 -0.47
CA GLN A 93 -6.88 -13.17 -1.69
C GLN A 93 -5.54 -13.86 -1.94
N SER A 94 -4.43 -13.13 -1.76
CA SER A 94 -3.07 -13.67 -1.93
C SER A 94 -2.80 -14.80 -0.93
N GLN A 95 -3.11 -14.59 0.35
CA GLN A 95 -2.98 -15.61 1.41
C GLN A 95 -3.84 -16.83 1.11
N PHE A 96 -5.08 -16.63 0.64
CA PHE A 96 -5.97 -17.73 0.27
C PHE A 96 -5.38 -18.59 -0.86
N TYR A 97 -4.88 -17.98 -1.94
CA TYR A 97 -4.29 -18.72 -3.05
C TYR A 97 -2.95 -19.37 -2.72
N LEU A 98 -2.18 -18.80 -1.78
CA LEU A 98 -0.98 -19.41 -1.22
C LEU A 98 -1.29 -20.56 -0.23
N ALA A 99 -2.57 -20.87 0.01
CA ALA A 99 -3.04 -21.83 1.01
C ALA A 99 -2.67 -21.46 2.47
N GLU A 100 -2.39 -20.19 2.73
CA GLU A 100 -2.15 -19.63 4.07
C GLU A 100 -3.48 -19.30 4.78
N TYR A 101 -4.37 -20.31 4.91
CA TYR A 101 -5.76 -20.08 5.33
C TYR A 101 -5.88 -19.44 6.72
N GLN A 102 -5.00 -19.81 7.65
CA GLN A 102 -4.98 -19.19 8.99
C GLN A 102 -4.68 -17.69 8.90
N ASN A 103 -3.73 -17.29 8.06
CA ASN A 103 -3.40 -15.89 7.82
C ASN A 103 -4.57 -15.17 7.15
N ALA A 104 -5.18 -15.78 6.12
CA ALA A 104 -6.32 -15.21 5.41
C ALA A 104 -7.51 -14.94 6.35
N VAL A 105 -7.84 -15.88 7.23
CA VAL A 105 -8.91 -15.72 8.23
C VAL A 105 -8.57 -14.62 9.24
N ALA A 106 -7.32 -14.56 9.71
CA ALA A 106 -6.88 -13.52 10.63
C ALA A 106 -6.98 -12.12 9.98
N THR A 107 -6.52 -11.98 8.74
CA THR A 107 -6.60 -10.72 7.99
C THR A 107 -8.06 -10.33 7.70
N LEU A 108 -8.91 -11.29 7.31
CA LEU A 108 -10.34 -11.06 7.12
C LEU A 108 -11.03 -10.60 8.41
N SER A 109 -10.66 -11.18 9.55
CA SER A 109 -11.20 -10.79 10.86
C SER A 109 -10.84 -9.34 11.21
N LYS A 110 -9.59 -8.93 10.93
CA LYS A 110 -9.15 -7.52 11.07
C LYS A 110 -9.96 -6.59 10.15
N MET A 111 -10.13 -6.99 8.88
CA MET A 111 -10.93 -6.23 7.92
C MET A 111 -12.38 -6.06 8.37
N ASN A 112 -12.99 -7.12 8.91
CA ASN A 112 -14.35 -7.10 9.39
C ASN A 112 -14.51 -6.23 10.64
N ALA A 113 -13.55 -6.25 11.56
CA ALA A 113 -13.55 -5.36 12.71
C ALA A 113 -13.50 -3.87 12.30
N GLU A 114 -12.81 -3.56 11.20
CA GLU A 114 -12.65 -2.19 10.71
C GLU A 114 -13.81 -1.70 9.82
N TYR A 115 -14.31 -2.56 8.92
CA TYR A 115 -15.27 -2.17 7.87
C TYR A 115 -16.60 -2.94 7.91
N GLY A 116 -16.83 -3.82 8.89
CA GLY A 116 -18.00 -4.71 8.94
C GLY A 116 -19.26 -4.11 9.56
N ASN A 117 -19.16 -2.93 10.19
CA ASN A 117 -20.29 -2.26 10.85
C ASN A 117 -20.90 -1.13 10.00
N VAL A 118 -20.78 -1.21 8.67
CA VAL A 118 -21.27 -0.19 7.73
C VAL A 118 -22.68 -0.53 7.25
#